data_AF-A0A967SWU1-F1
#
_entry.id   AF-A0A967SWU1-F1
#
_cell.length_a   1.000
_cell.length_b   1.000
_cell.length_c   1.000
_cell.angle_alpha   90.00
_cell.angle_beta   90.00
_cell.angle_gamma   90.00
#
_symmetry.space_group_name_H-M   'P 1'
#
loop_
_entity.id
_entity.type
_entity.pdbx_description
1 polymer ?
#
loop_
_entity_poly.entity_id
_entity_poly.type
_entity_poly.pdbx_seq_one_letter_code
_entity_poly.pdbx_strand_id
1 'polypeptide(L)' 'MAGCQIHSVYAGIAGSHIRSLNSHGIVAIRDKEVTQGDVDRVIDAAKAVAIPADQKILHILP' A
#
# COMPACT_ATOMS: atom_id res chain seq x y z
N MET A 1 13.11 -32.83 -16.79
CA MET A 1 12.38 -31.56 -16.65
C MET A 1 10.91 -31.90 -16.44
N ALA A 2 10.29 -31.45 -15.35
CA ALA A 2 8.86 -31.66 -15.13
C ALA A 2 8.09 -30.80 -16.15
N GLY A 3 7.32 -31.43 -17.04
CA GLY A 3 6.58 -30.75 -18.11
C GLY A 3 5.38 -29.96 -17.62
N CYS A 4 5.54 -29.14 -16.58
CA CYS A 4 4.49 -28.29 -16.03
C CYS A 4 4.78 -26.80 -16.31
N GLN A 5 3.73 -26.06 -16.66
CA GLN A 5 3.78 -24.61 -16.80
C GLN A 5 3.38 -23.97 -15.46
N ILE A 6 4.24 -23.11 -14.93
CA ILE A 6 3.95 -22.32 -13.73
C ILE A 6 3.25 -21.04 -14.17
N HIS A 7 2.05 -20.79 -13.61
CA HIS A 7 1.21 -19.63 -13.97
C HIS A 7 1.37 -18.47 -12.98
N SER A 8 1.70 -18.75 -11.72
CA SER A 8 1.88 -17.75 -10.67
C SER A 8 2.80 -18.27 -9.56
N VAL A 9 3.39 -17.34 -8.82
CA VAL A 9 4.24 -17.61 -7.66
C VAL A 9 4.00 -16.57 -6.58
N TYR A 10 4.27 -16.93 -5.33
CA TYR A 10 4.46 -15.98 -4.25
C TYR A 10 5.95 -15.71 -4.10
N ALA A 11 6.33 -14.44 -4.17
CA ALA A 11 7.72 -13.99 -4.03
C ALA A 11 7.85 -13.09 -2.81
N GLY A 12 8.85 -13.36 -1.97
CA GLY A 12 9.23 -12.49 -0.85
C GLY A 12 10.24 -11.44 -1.28
N ILE A 13 10.15 -10.23 -0.72
CA ILE A 13 11.11 -9.14 -0.95
C ILE A 13 11.73 -8.75 0.39
N ALA A 14 13.05 -8.78 0.50
CA ALA A 14 13.79 -8.47 1.72
C ALA A 14 15.15 -7.83 1.43
N GLY A 15 15.70 -7.10 2.40
CA GLY A 15 17.03 -6.48 2.32
C GLY A 15 17.06 -5.03 2.77
N SER A 16 18.25 -4.43 2.81
CA SER A 16 18.48 -3.05 3.28
C SER A 16 17.91 -1.94 2.37
N HIS A 17 17.49 -2.29 1.17
CA HIS A 17 16.86 -1.39 0.20
C HIS A 17 15.33 -1.32 0.38
N ILE A 18 14.76 -2.12 1.27
CA ILE A 18 13.34 -2.10 1.61
C ILE A 18 13.11 -1.22 2.82
N ARG A 19 12.12 -0.33 2.74
CA ARG A 19 11.80 0.61 3.81
C ARG A 19 10.29 0.61 4.06
N SER A 20 9.92 0.75 5.33
CA SER A 20 8.56 1.06 5.72
C SER A 20 8.48 2.53 6.08
N LEU A 21 7.42 3.20 5.65
CA LEU A 21 7.12 4.58 5.97
C LEU A 21 5.73 4.63 6.57
N ASN A 22 5.65 5.12 7.81
CA ASN A 22 4.37 5.41 8.43
C ASN A 22 3.93 6.80 7.95
N SER A 23 2.66 6.88 7.56
CA SER A 23 2.04 8.13 7.14
C SER A 23 0.67 8.27 7.78
N HIS A 24 0.26 9.52 7.99
CA HIS A 24 -1.03 9.84 8.58
C HIS A 24 -1.86 10.60 7.55
N GLY A 25 -3.04 10.09 7.26
CA GLY A 25 -4.07 10.76 6.45
C GLY A 25 -5.19 11.26 7.35
N ILE A 26 -5.77 12.41 7.02
CA ILE A 26 -6.95 12.94 7.70
C ILE A 26 -7.99 13.27 6.65
N VAL A 27 -9.22 12.81 6.85
CA VAL A 27 -10.36 13.13 5.99
C VAL A 27 -11.55 13.53 6.84
N ALA A 28 -12.30 14.53 6.39
CA ALA A 28 -13.57 14.87 6.99
C ALA A 28 -14.62 13.80 6.62
N ILE A 29 -15.36 13.35 7.64
CA ILE A 29 -16.58 12.55 7.49
C ILE A 29 -17.77 13.49 7.36
N ARG A 30 -18.74 13.13 6.52
CA ARG A 30 -19.95 13.94 6.29
C ARG A 30 -21.13 13.48 7.15
N ASP A 31 -21.20 12.17 7.37
CA ASP A 31 -22.27 11.52 8.12
C ASP A 31 -21.82 11.20 9.56
N LYS A 32 -22.76 10.72 10.38
CA LYS A 32 -22.46 10.33 11.77
C LYS A 32 -21.64 9.05 11.91
N GLU A 33 -21.55 8.25 10.86
CA GLU A 33 -20.86 6.96 10.84
C GLU A 33 -19.76 6.94 9.79
N VAL A 34 -18.71 6.18 10.08
CA VAL A 34 -17.60 5.95 9.16
C VAL A 34 -18.02 4.90 8.14
N THR A 35 -17.91 5.24 6.87
CA THR A 35 -18.21 4.36 5.74
C THR A 35 -16.93 3.84 5.10
N GLN A 36 -17.03 2.80 4.26
CA GLN A 36 -15.88 2.31 3.49
C GLN A 36 -15.27 3.40 2.59
N GLY A 37 -16.10 4.30 2.05
CA GLY A 37 -15.59 5.42 1.25
C GLY A 37 -14.76 6.41 2.07
N ASP A 38 -15.00 6.55 3.37
CA ASP A 38 -14.16 7.36 4.25
C ASP A 38 -12.80 6.69 4.48
N VAL A 39 -12.80 5.37 4.62
CA VAL A 39 -11.59 4.54 4.76
C VAL A 39 -10.74 4.62 3.50
N ASP A 40 -11.33 4.46 2.32
CA ASP A 40 -10.59 4.52 1.05
C ASP A 40 -9.96 5.91 0.86
N ARG A 41 -10.69 6.98 1.21
CA ARG A 41 -10.18 8.36 1.14
C ARG A 41 -9.05 8.63 2.13
N VAL A 42 -9.14 8.12 3.37
CA VAL A 42 -8.08 8.35 4.36
C VAL A 42 -6.81 7.59 3.99
N ILE A 43 -6.96 6.38 3.44
CA ILE A 43 -5.86 5.59 2.90
C ILE A 43 -5.19 6.35 1.75
N ASP A 44 -5.95 6.94 0.83
CA ASP A 44 -5.38 7.74 -0.26
C ASP A 44 -4.70 9.02 0.23
N ALA A 45 -5.26 9.69 1.24
CA ALA A 45 -4.60 10.82 1.88
C ALA A 45 -3.30 10.41 2.58
N ALA A 46 -3.29 9.28 3.27
CA ALA A 46 -2.08 8.74 3.92
C ALA A 46 -1.01 8.33 2.88
N LYS A 47 -1.40 7.90 1.68
CA LYS A 47 -0.47 7.59 0.57
C LYS A 47 0.21 8.82 -0.04
N ALA A 48 -0.28 10.04 0.21
CA ALA A 48 0.23 11.27 -0.38
C ALA A 48 1.57 11.72 0.27
N VAL A 49 2.49 10.79 0.45
CA VAL A 49 3.87 11.06 0.89
C VAL A 49 4.76 11.26 -0.33
N ALA A 50 5.76 12.14 -0.20
CA ALA A 50 6.78 12.30 -1.21
C ALA A 50 7.63 11.02 -1.27
N ILE A 51 7.42 10.21 -2.29
CA ILE A 51 8.26 9.04 -2.58
C ILE A 51 9.36 9.47 -3.55
N PRO A 52 10.64 9.27 -3.21
CA PRO A 52 11.74 9.53 -4.13
C PRO A 52 11.52 8.84 -5.48
N ALA A 53 11.91 9.49 -6.57
CA ALA A 53 11.64 9.00 -7.93
C ALA A 53 12.29 7.65 -8.26
N ASP A 54 13.30 7.24 -7.48
CA ASP A 54 14.00 5.96 -7.55
C ASP A 54 13.33 4.85 -6.72
N GLN A 55 12.22 5.15 -6.03
CA GLN A 55 11.52 4.22 -5.14
C GLN A 55 10.12 3.87 -5.66
N LYS A 56 9.64 2.68 -5.28
CA LYS A 56 8.32 2.16 -5.67
C LYS A 56 7.60 1.58 -4.45
N ILE A 57 6.29 1.84 -4.35
CA ILE A 57 5.44 1.23 -3.32
C ILE A 57 5.29 -0.25 -3.64
N LEU A 58 5.62 -1.10 -2.67
CA LEU A 58 5.41 -2.55 -2.75
C LEU A 58 4.08 -2.98 -2.12
N HIS A 59 3.76 -2.40 -0.96
CA HIS A 59 2.54 -2.72 -0.23
C HIS A 59 2.12 -1.57 0.67
N ILE A 60 0.84 -1.56 1.05
CA ILE A 60 0.21 -0.52 1.86
C ILE A 60 -0.60 -1.24 2.93
N LEU A 61 -0.31 -0.93 4.18
CA LEU A 61 -0.98 -1.50 5.35
C LEU A 61 -1.74 -0.38 6.05
N PRO A 62 -3.08 -0.48 6.20
CA PRO A 62 -3.88 0.46 6.99
C PRO A 62 -3.73 0.25 8.50
#